data_AF-A0A965FLW8-F1
#
_entry.id   AF-A0A965FLW8-F1
#
_cell.length_a   1.000
_cell.length_b   1.000
_cell.length_c   1.000
_cell.angle_alpha   90.00
_cell.angle_beta   90.00
_cell.angle_gamma   90.00
#
_symmetry.space_group_name_H-M   'P 1'
#
loop_
_entity.id
_entity.type
_entity.pdbx_description
1 polymer ?
#
loop_
_entity_poly.entity_id
_entity_poly.type
_entity_poly.pdbx_seq_one_letter_code
_entity_poly.pdbx_strand_id
1 'polypeptide(L)'
;MARISYVDPANIKDPQALQWLEEAVAEGRPGPENQAIRAHQPDVMRSFTLTRKMLFDGKAGVLEHELKELTRAYIAHTIECGY
;
A
#
# COMPACT_ATOMS: atom_id res chain seq x y z
N MET A 1 11.50 8.00 9.70
CA MET A 1 11.89 6.57 9.77
C MET A 1 10.82 5.79 10.49
N ALA A 2 10.49 4.59 10.01
CA ALA A 2 9.48 3.73 10.63
C ALA A 2 9.91 3.31 12.04
N ARG A 3 8.96 3.30 12.99
CA ARG A 3 9.17 2.78 14.35
C ARG A 3 9.02 1.25 14.43
N ILE A 4 8.67 0.61 13.31
CA ILE A 4 8.47 -0.82 13.13
C ILE A 4 9.51 -1.30 12.12
N SER A 5 10.07 -2.49 12.32
CA SER A 5 11.03 -3.09 11.39
C SER A 5 10.38 -3.42 10.04
N TYR A 6 11.20 -3.63 9.01
CA TYR A 6 10.76 -4.19 7.74
C TYR A 6 10.85 -5.72 7.80
N VAL A 7 9.80 -6.43 7.38
CA VAL A 7 9.83 -7.89 7.29
C VAL A 7 10.70 -8.31 6.11
N ASP A 8 11.63 -9.25 6.35
CA ASP A 8 12.35 -9.94 5.29
C ASP A 8 11.37 -10.84 4.51
N PRO A 9 11.27 -10.72 3.18
CA PRO A 9 10.40 -11.56 2.35
C PRO A 9 10.53 -13.06 2.64
N ALA A 10 11.73 -13.56 2.98
CA ALA A 10 11.96 -14.97 3.29
C ALA A 10 11.21 -15.46 4.54
N ASN A 11 10.77 -14.54 5.41
CA ASN A 11 10.02 -14.86 6.63
C ASN A 11 8.50 -14.73 6.47
N ILE A 12 7.99 -14.30 5.31
CA ILE A 12 6.56 -14.15 5.05
C ILE A 12 5.96 -15.51 4.70
N LYS A 13 5.07 -16.01 5.56
CA LYS A 13 4.42 -17.33 5.38
C LYS A 13 3.12 -17.27 4.58
N ASP A 14 2.45 -16.11 4.56
CA ASP A 14 1.24 -15.92 3.78
C ASP A 14 1.64 -15.67 2.30
N PRO A 15 1.29 -16.57 1.37
CA PRO A 15 1.74 -16.47 -0.02
C PRO A 15 1.15 -15.24 -0.73
N GLN A 16 -0.06 -14.81 -0.33
CA GLN A 16 -0.69 -13.63 -0.92
C GLN A 16 -0.01 -12.34 -0.42
N ALA A 17 0.37 -12.30 0.85
CA ALA A 17 1.15 -11.19 1.40
C ALA A 17 2.54 -11.09 0.74
N LEU A 18 3.21 -12.23 0.52
CA LEU A 18 4.50 -12.26 -0.18
C LEU A 18 4.36 -11.72 -1.61
N GLN A 19 3.36 -12.20 -2.36
CA GLN A 19 3.08 -11.74 -3.72
C GLN A 19 2.90 -10.23 -3.79
N TRP A 20 2.08 -9.63 -2.91
CA TRP A 20 1.88 -8.18 -2.92
C TRP A 20 3.14 -7.38 -2.60
N LEU A 21 4.04 -7.93 -1.79
CA LEU A 21 5.33 -7.29 -1.50
C LEU A 21 6.24 -7.35 -2.73
N GLU A 22 6.31 -8.50 -3.41
CA GLU A 22 7.07 -8.66 -4.65
C GLU A 22 6.56 -7.74 -5.77
N GLU A 23 5.24 -7.65 -5.94
CA GLU A 23 4.60 -6.71 -6.89
C GLU A 23 4.97 -5.25 -6.53
N ALA A 24 4.89 -4.88 -5.25
CA ALA A 24 5.26 -3.55 -4.80
C ALA A 24 6.74 -3.22 -5.07
N VAL A 25 7.65 -4.18 -4.86
CA VAL A 25 9.08 -4.04 -5.18
C VAL A 25 9.28 -3.86 -6.69
N ALA A 26 8.57 -4.64 -7.52
CA ALA A 26 8.69 -4.57 -8.98
C ALA A 26 8.13 -3.26 -9.54
N GLU A 27 7.00 -2.77 -9.03
CA GLU A 27 6.32 -1.58 -9.52
C GLU A 27 6.78 -0.28 -8.83
N GLY A 28 7.48 -0.39 -7.70
CA GLY A 28 7.81 0.73 -6.81
C GLY A 28 6.59 1.33 -6.10
N ARG A 29 5.41 0.69 -6.19
CA ARG A 29 4.15 1.19 -5.64
C ARG A 29 3.17 0.06 -5.30
N PRO A 30 2.36 0.19 -4.24
CA PRO A 30 2.57 1.08 -3.09
C PRO A 30 3.98 0.89 -2.51
N GLY A 31 4.57 1.92 -1.91
CA GLY A 31 5.98 1.90 -1.48
C GLY A 31 6.39 0.57 -0.83
N PRO A 32 7.40 -0.15 -1.35
CA PRO A 32 7.82 -1.47 -0.86
C PRO A 32 8.04 -1.53 0.65
N GLU A 33 8.55 -0.45 1.22
CA GLU A 33 8.90 -0.25 2.62
C GLU A 33 7.64 -0.24 3.48
N ASN A 34 6.58 0.43 3.00
CA ASN A 34 5.27 0.38 3.65
C ASN A 34 4.66 -1.01 3.59
N GLN A 35 4.80 -1.70 2.45
CA GLN A 35 4.29 -3.06 2.30
C GLN A 35 5.04 -4.05 3.19
N ALA A 36 6.36 -3.89 3.34
CA ALA A 36 7.18 -4.67 4.24
C ALA A 36 6.82 -4.44 5.72
N ILE A 37 6.37 -3.23 6.09
CA ILE A 37 5.80 -2.99 7.43
C ILE A 37 4.43 -3.65 7.58
N ARG A 38 3.55 -3.56 6.58
CA ARG A 38 2.22 -4.20 6.64
C ARG A 38 2.32 -5.73 6.69
N ALA A 39 3.36 -6.32 6.10
CA ALA A 39 3.60 -7.75 6.09
C ALA A 39 3.77 -8.37 7.49
N HIS A 40 4.01 -7.58 8.55
CA HIS A 40 3.94 -8.06 9.94
C HIS A 40 2.55 -8.60 10.33
N GLN A 41 1.50 -8.10 9.68
CA GLN A 41 0.11 -8.52 9.89
C GLN A 41 -0.60 -8.68 8.54
N PRO A 42 -0.67 -9.90 7.98
CA PRO A 42 -1.23 -10.16 6.65
C PRO A 42 -2.63 -9.60 6.44
N ASP A 43 -3.50 -9.59 7.45
CA ASP A 43 -4.86 -9.02 7.33
C ASP A 43 -4.85 -7.49 7.20
N VAL A 44 -3.87 -6.81 7.79
CA VAL A 44 -3.65 -5.36 7.59
C VAL A 44 -3.17 -5.10 6.17
N MET A 45 -2.25 -5.91 5.66
CA MET A 45 -1.80 -5.84 4.27
C MET A 45 -2.97 -6.08 3.29
N ARG A 46 -3.78 -7.13 3.54
CA ARG A 46 -4.93 -7.48 2.73
C ARG A 46 -5.97 -6.36 2.68
N SER A 47 -6.35 -5.84 3.85
CA SER A 47 -7.35 -4.76 3.91
C SER A 47 -6.88 -3.52 3.14
N PHE A 48 -5.61 -3.13 3.25
CA PHE A 48 -5.04 -2.02 2.49
C PHE A 48 -5.01 -2.30 0.99
N THR A 49 -4.40 -3.41 0.57
CA THR A 49 -4.17 -3.70 -0.86
C THR A 49 -5.49 -3.88 -1.61
N LEU A 50 -6.45 -4.62 -1.04
CA LEU A 50 -7.75 -4.81 -1.67
C LEU A 50 -8.56 -3.50 -1.73
N THR A 51 -8.56 -2.71 -0.65
CA THR A 51 -9.24 -1.41 -0.64
C THR A 51 -8.65 -0.47 -1.69
N ARG A 52 -7.33 -0.38 -1.79
CA ARG A 52 -6.66 0.43 -2.82
C ARG A 52 -7.08 -0.01 -4.21
N LYS A 53 -7.04 -1.31 -4.50
CA LYS A 53 -7.45 -1.86 -5.81
C LYS A 53 -8.91 -1.52 -6.14
N MET A 54 -9.82 -1.67 -5.18
CA MET A 54 -11.24 -1.36 -5.35
C MET A 54 -11.51 0.14 -5.57
N LEU A 55 -10.67 1.02 -5.04
CA LEU A 55 -10.87 2.48 -5.14
C LEU A 55 -10.13 3.11 -6.33
N PHE A 56 -8.95 2.64 -6.68
CA PHE A 56 -8.05 3.32 -7.62
C PHE A 56 -7.89 2.62 -8.97
N ASP A 57 -8.04 1.30 -9.02
CA ASP A 57 -7.73 0.53 -10.23
C ASP A 57 -8.96 0.37 -11.12
N GLY A 58 -8.73 0.14 -12.42
CA GLY A 58 -9.80 -0.24 -13.37
C GLY A 58 -10.90 0.79 -13.58
N LYS A 59 -10.64 2.09 -13.35
CA LYS A 59 -11.65 3.17 -13.40
C LYS A 59 -12.82 2.94 -12.44
N ALA A 60 -12.58 2.30 -11.29
CA ALA A 60 -13.63 2.06 -10.30
C ALA A 60 -14.27 3.38 -9.79
N GLY A 61 -15.56 3.38 -9.49
CA GLY A 61 -16.27 4.55 -8.92
C GLY A 61 -16.66 5.64 -9.93
N VAL A 62 -17.11 6.78 -9.42
CA VAL A 62 -17.67 7.89 -10.23
C VAL A 62 -16.69 9.02 -10.54
N LEU A 63 -15.52 9.01 -9.90
CA LEU A 63 -14.49 10.04 -10.05
C LEU A 63 -13.29 9.50 -10.83
N GLU A 64 -12.69 10.39 -11.61
CA GLU A 64 -11.44 10.13 -12.34
C GLU A 64 -10.28 9.83 -11.39
N HIS A 65 -9.28 9.09 -11.88
CA HIS A 65 -8.16 8.63 -11.07
C HIS A 65 -7.33 9.82 -10.54
N GLU A 66 -7.12 10.83 -11.39
CA GLU A 66 -6.39 12.05 -11.12
C GLU A 66 -7.00 12.84 -9.98
N LEU A 67 -8.33 12.95 -9.93
CA LEU A 67 -9.04 13.65 -8.85
C LEU A 67 -8.93 12.90 -7.51
N LYS A 68 -8.93 11.56 -7.53
CA LYS A 68 -8.70 10.75 -6.33
C LYS A 68 -7.28 10.93 -5.80
N GLU A 69 -6.28 10.90 -6.68
CA GLU A 69 -4.89 11.11 -6.30
C GLU A 69 -4.65 12.53 -5.77
N LEU A 70 -5.24 13.56 -6.39
CA LEU A 70 -5.20 14.93 -5.87
C LEU A 70 -5.80 15.04 -4.47
N THR A 71 -6.96 14.42 -4.25
CA THR A 71 -7.61 14.40 -2.92
C THR A 71 -6.74 13.68 -1.90
N ARG A 72 -6.16 12.52 -2.27
CA ARG A 72 -5.25 11.74 -1.42
C ARG A 72 -4.00 12.55 -1.03
N ALA A 73 -3.39 13.25 -1.99
CA ALA A 73 -2.23 14.10 -1.77
C ALA A 73 -2.55 15.31 -0.88
N TYR A 74 -3.70 15.97 -1.11
CA TYR A 74 -4.15 17.09 -0.28
C TYR A 74 -4.39 16.65 1.17
N ILE A 75 -5.09 15.52 1.39
CA ILE A 75 -5.30 14.98 2.74
C ILE A 75 -3.96 14.67 3.40
N ALA A 76 -3.04 13.99 2.70
CA ALA A 76 -1.71 13.69 3.22
C ALA A 76 -0.93 14.97 3.63
N HIS A 77 -1.05 16.04 2.84
CA HIS A 77 -0.47 17.34 3.18
C HIS A 77 -1.11 17.97 4.42
N THR A 78 -2.44 17.94 4.54
CA THR A 78 -3.17 18.54 5.68
C THR A 78 -2.90 17.85 7.02
N ILE A 79 -2.47 16.59 6.99
CA ILE A 79 -2.11 15.82 8.20
C ILE A 79 -0.60 15.68 8.39
N GLU A 80 0.20 16.44 7.64
CA GLU A 80 1.67 16.44 7.71
C GLU A 80 2.27 15.03 7.52
N CYS A 81 1.70 14.23 6.63
CA CYS A 81 2.20 12.90 6.32
C CYS A 81 3.49 13.00 5.47
N GLY A 82 4.64 12.88 6.13
CA GLY A 82 5.98 13.00 5.51
C GLY A 82 6.61 11.68 5.02
N TYR A 83 5.79 10.68 4.69
CA TYR A 83 6.26 9.47 4.00
C TYR A 83 6.32 9.72 2.50
#